data_AF-A0A8J3RHP1-F1
#
_entry.id   AF-A0A8J3RHP1-F1
#
_cell.length_a   1.000
_cell.length_b   1.000
_cell.length_c   1.000
_cell.angle_alpha   90.00
_cell.angle_beta   90.00
_cell.angle_gamma   90.00
#
_symmetry.space_group_name_H-M   'P 1'
#
loop_
_entity.id
_entity.type
_entity.pdbx_description
1 polymer ?
#
loop_
_entity_poly.entity_id
_entity_poly.type
_entity_poly.pdbx_seq_one_letter_code
_entity_poly.pdbx_strand_id
1 'polypeptide(L)'
;MGKDGDGRPDGLRRARAQGAFNVASGLWPLLHLPSFEKVFGPKQDDWLVRTVAGLLLGVGWTQLRAEATPAGLRDARRIGVATAATLLAVDLVYVPRGRIRPTYLLDAAAEIAWLAVWLRRPGGRTARGRPRPAARVRRGTRGPGGQSRFTEPS
;
A
#
# COMPACT_ATOMS: atom_id res chain seq x y z
N MET A 1 8.31 10.30 -21.06
CA MET A 1 6.87 10.54 -20.88
C MET A 1 6.14 9.19 -20.88
N GLY A 2 5.54 8.78 -19.75
CA GLY A 2 4.53 7.71 -19.71
C GLY A 2 4.99 6.26 -19.47
N LYS A 3 5.45 5.91 -18.25
CA LYS A 3 5.44 4.52 -17.73
C LYS A 3 5.04 4.40 -16.26
N ASP A 4 4.32 5.39 -15.72
CA ASP A 4 3.97 5.47 -14.29
C ASP A 4 2.51 5.05 -13.99
N GLY A 5 1.92 4.23 -14.86
CA GLY A 5 0.48 3.91 -14.82
C GLY A 5 0.10 2.73 -13.93
N ASP A 6 1.01 1.80 -13.66
CA ASP A 6 0.62 0.46 -13.17
C ASP A 6 0.38 0.41 -11.65
N GLY A 7 1.17 1.17 -10.84
CA GLY A 7 1.11 1.08 -9.37
C GLY A 7 0.10 2.02 -8.67
N ARG A 8 -0.37 3.06 -9.36
CA ARG A 8 -1.33 4.04 -8.80
C ARG A 8 -2.74 3.47 -8.56
N PRO A 9 -3.37 2.76 -9.52
CA PRO A 9 -4.67 2.14 -9.26
C PRO A 9 -4.59 1.07 -8.15
N ASP A 10 -3.47 0.34 -8.06
CA ASP A 10 -3.25 -0.63 -7.00
C ASP A 10 -3.14 0.03 -5.61
N GLY A 11 -2.37 1.11 -5.50
CA GLY A 11 -2.25 1.86 -4.25
C GLY A 11 -3.58 2.44 -3.79
N LEU A 12 -4.36 3.00 -4.72
CA LEU A 12 -5.69 3.55 -4.43
C LEU A 12 -6.68 2.46 -4.00
N ARG A 13 -6.63 1.28 -4.64
CA ARG A 13 -7.44 0.12 -4.25
C ARG A 13 -7.09 -0.34 -2.83
N ARG A 14 -5.80 -0.42 -2.47
CA ARG A 14 -5.36 -0.76 -1.10
C ARG A 14 -5.87 0.26 -0.08
N ALA A 15 -5.69 1.55 -0.36
CA ALA A 15 -6.18 2.63 0.50
C ALA A 15 -7.70 2.57 0.69
N ARG A 16 -8.47 2.44 -0.39
CA ARG A 16 -9.94 2.35 -0.28
C ARG A 16 -10.41 1.09 0.44
N ALA A 17 -9.74 -0.04 0.22
CA ALA A 17 -10.10 -1.30 0.87
C ALA A 17 -9.86 -1.23 2.39
N GLN A 18 -8.68 -0.76 2.83
CA GLN A 18 -8.41 -0.58 4.25
C GLN A 18 -9.27 0.53 4.84
N GLY A 19 -9.51 1.61 4.09
CA GLY A 19 -10.39 2.69 4.50
C GLY A 19 -11.82 2.21 4.76
N ALA A 20 -12.38 1.40 3.86
CA ALA A 20 -13.70 0.79 4.03
C ALA A 20 -13.74 -0.15 5.24
N PHE A 21 -12.70 -0.97 5.43
CA PHE A 21 -12.56 -1.82 6.61
C PHE A 21 -12.58 -0.99 7.90
N ASN A 22 -11.76 0.05 7.99
CA ASN A 22 -11.70 0.93 9.18
C ASN A 22 -13.02 1.66 9.43
N VAL A 23 -13.71 2.12 8.38
CA VAL A 23 -15.05 2.72 8.52
C VAL A 23 -16.05 1.70 9.06
N ALA A 24 -16.07 0.47 8.52
CA ALA A 24 -16.98 -0.56 8.99
C ALA A 24 -16.69 -0.95 10.45
N SER A 25 -15.42 -1.16 10.79
CA SER A 25 -14.97 -1.47 12.15
C SER A 25 -15.29 -0.36 13.15
N GLY A 26 -15.17 0.92 12.74
CA GLY A 26 -15.55 2.06 13.56
C GLY A 26 -17.07 2.26 13.68
N LEU A 27 -17.84 2.06 12.61
CA LEU A 27 -19.30 2.24 12.65
C LEU A 27 -19.97 1.20 13.55
N TRP A 28 -19.45 -0.03 13.59
CA TRP A 28 -20.09 -1.14 14.30
C TRP A 28 -20.36 -0.88 15.80
N PRO A 29 -19.37 -0.55 16.65
CA PRO A 29 -19.63 -0.26 18.05
C PRO A 29 -20.38 1.07 18.29
N LEU A 30 -20.32 2.01 17.34
CA LEU A 30 -21.06 3.27 17.43
C LEU A 30 -22.56 3.07 17.17
N LEU A 31 -22.90 2.18 16.23
CA LEU A 31 -24.29 1.88 15.88
C LEU A 31 -24.89 0.83 16.82
N HIS A 32 -24.12 -0.17 17.23
CA HIS A 32 -24.63 -1.28 18.03
C HIS A 32 -23.56 -1.93 18.92
N LEU A 33 -23.18 -1.23 19.99
CA LEU A 33 -22.20 -1.71 20.98
C LEU A 33 -22.46 -3.14 21.49
N PRO A 34 -23.70 -3.57 21.82
CA PRO A 34 -23.91 -4.95 22.30
C PRO A 34 -23.58 -6.04 21.27
N SER A 35 -23.62 -5.70 19.97
CA SER A 35 -23.29 -6.64 18.90
C SER A 35 -21.77 -6.77 18.77
N PHE A 36 -21.07 -5.65 18.93
CA PHE A 36 -19.62 -5.63 19.00
C PHE A 36 -19.12 -6.42 20.23
N GLU A 37 -19.71 -6.20 21.40
CA GLU A 37 -19.36 -6.92 22.63
C GLU A 37 -19.69 -8.41 22.57
N LYS A 38 -20.69 -8.82 21.78
CA LYS A 38 -20.96 -10.24 21.54
C LYS A 38 -19.75 -10.95 20.92
N VAL A 39 -18.98 -10.25 20.08
CA VAL A 39 -17.79 -10.81 19.40
C VAL A 39 -16.52 -10.60 20.22
N PHE A 40 -16.31 -9.38 20.72
CA PHE A 40 -15.08 -8.98 21.40
C PHE A 40 -15.15 -9.09 22.93
N GLY A 41 -16.29 -9.54 23.46
CA GLY A 41 -16.61 -9.55 24.89
C GLY A 41 -17.07 -8.22 25.46
N PRO A 42 -17.64 -8.25 26.68
CA PRO A 42 -18.03 -7.05 27.38
C PRO A 42 -16.82 -6.13 27.62
N LYS A 43 -17.05 -4.83 27.49
CA LYS A 43 -16.06 -3.78 27.69
C LYS A 43 -16.34 -3.09 29.02
N GLN A 44 -15.28 -2.77 29.77
CA GLN A 44 -15.44 -2.00 31.00
C GLN A 44 -15.57 -0.50 30.71
N ASP A 45 -14.92 -0.06 29.62
CA ASP A 45 -14.80 1.35 29.25
C ASP A 45 -15.45 1.62 27.88
N ASP A 46 -16.77 1.76 27.83
CA ASP A 46 -17.53 2.03 26.59
C ASP A 46 -17.06 3.31 25.88
N TRP A 47 -16.68 4.33 26.66
CA TRP A 47 -16.20 5.61 26.13
C TRP A 47 -14.91 5.45 25.32
N LEU A 48 -14.03 4.54 25.73
CA LEU A 48 -12.77 4.26 25.04
C LEU A 48 -13.07 3.55 23.72
N VAL A 49 -13.99 2.59 23.72
CA VAL A 49 -14.44 1.89 22.51
C VAL A 49 -14.98 2.89 21.49
N ARG A 50 -15.87 3.80 21.92
CA ARG A 50 -16.44 4.84 21.05
C ARG A 50 -15.39 5.81 20.53
N THR A 51 -14.38 6.12 21.35
CA THR A 51 -13.27 6.99 20.95
C THR A 51 -12.41 6.32 19.87
N VAL A 52 -11.98 5.08 20.08
CA VAL A 52 -11.22 4.30 19.08
C VAL A 52 -12.03 4.12 17.81
N ALA A 53 -13.33 3.85 17.94
CA ALA A 53 -14.25 3.75 16.82
C ALA A 53 -14.31 5.06 16.00
N GLY A 54 -14.44 6.22 16.65
CA GLY A 54 -14.39 7.52 16.00
C GLY A 54 -13.06 7.80 15.29
N LEU A 55 -11.94 7.41 15.90
CA LEU A 55 -10.61 7.51 15.28
C LEU A 55 -10.52 6.63 14.02
N LEU A 56 -11.01 5.38 14.08
CA LEU A 56 -11.05 4.49 12.93
C LEU A 56 -11.94 5.02 11.81
N LEU A 57 -13.08 5.63 12.13
CA LEU A 57 -13.91 6.34 11.15
C LEU A 57 -13.14 7.46 10.46
N GLY A 58 -12.46 8.31 11.22
CA GLY A 58 -11.69 9.43 10.69
C GLY A 58 -10.56 8.95 9.77
N VAL A 59 -9.80 7.96 10.22
CA VAL A 59 -8.75 7.31 9.41
C VAL A 59 -9.35 6.70 8.14
N GLY A 60 -10.42 5.92 8.27
CA GLY A 60 -11.05 5.26 7.14
C GLY A 60 -11.62 6.24 6.12
N TRP A 61 -12.27 7.31 6.59
CA TRP A 61 -12.76 8.41 5.76
C TRP A 61 -11.65 9.07 4.95
N THR A 62 -10.51 9.38 5.60
CA THR A 62 -9.36 9.99 4.91
C THR A 62 -8.78 9.05 3.84
N GLN A 63 -8.68 7.75 4.12
CA GLN A 63 -8.18 6.75 3.15
C GLN A 63 -9.14 6.54 1.97
N LEU A 64 -10.46 6.55 2.20
CA LEU A 64 -11.46 6.47 1.13
C LEU A 64 -11.38 7.66 0.16
N ARG A 65 -10.99 8.83 0.68
CA ARG A 65 -10.82 10.08 -0.07
C ARG A 65 -9.40 10.33 -0.56
N ALA A 66 -8.51 9.32 -0.46
CA ALA A 66 -7.14 9.46 -0.92
C ALA A 66 -7.09 9.84 -2.41
N GLU A 67 -6.27 10.84 -2.73
CA GLU A 67 -6.03 11.26 -4.11
C GLU A 67 -5.15 10.25 -4.85
N ALA A 68 -5.37 10.10 -6.15
CA ALA A 68 -4.56 9.26 -7.03
C ALA A 68 -3.19 9.89 -7.40
N THR A 69 -2.62 10.68 -6.48
CA THR A 69 -1.32 11.34 -6.59
C THR A 69 -0.28 10.56 -5.79
N PRO A 70 1.02 10.62 -6.16
CA PRO A 70 2.06 9.96 -5.36
C PRO A 70 2.11 10.42 -3.90
N ALA A 71 1.77 11.69 -3.62
CA ALA A 71 1.68 12.21 -2.25
C ALA A 71 0.48 11.61 -1.50
N GLY A 72 -0.73 11.70 -2.08
CA GLY A 72 -1.94 11.15 -1.46
C GLY A 72 -1.84 9.65 -1.16
N LEU A 73 -1.24 8.86 -2.06
CA LEU A 73 -1.00 7.44 -1.85
C LEU A 73 0.04 7.16 -0.75
N ARG A 74 1.08 7.99 -0.61
CA ARG A 74 2.05 7.87 0.49
C ARG A 74 1.40 8.16 1.83
N ASP A 75 0.55 9.18 1.90
CA ASP A 75 -0.10 9.57 3.15
C ASP A 75 -1.16 8.54 3.56
N ALA A 76 -1.95 8.03 2.60
CA ALA A 76 -2.88 6.92 2.83
C ALA A 76 -2.15 5.66 3.34
N ARG A 77 -0.99 5.34 2.76
CA ARG A 77 -0.16 4.23 3.24
C ARG A 77 0.38 4.47 4.65
N ARG A 78 0.89 5.67 4.94
CA ARG A 78 1.47 6.01 6.24
C ARG A 78 0.43 5.88 7.36
N ILE A 79 -0.75 6.47 7.16
CA ILE A 79 -1.81 6.37 8.16
C ILE A 79 -2.32 4.93 8.28
N GLY A 80 -2.49 4.21 7.17
CA GLY A 80 -2.93 2.82 7.17
C GLY A 80 -1.96 1.87 7.89
N VAL A 81 -0.65 2.02 7.66
CA VAL A 81 0.38 1.24 8.35
C VAL A 81 0.47 1.63 9.83
N ALA A 82 0.41 2.92 10.16
CA ALA A 82 0.47 3.37 11.54
C ALA A 82 -0.72 2.87 12.37
N THR A 83 -1.93 2.94 11.82
CA THR A 83 -3.14 2.40 12.45
C THR A 83 -3.01 0.90 12.67
N ALA A 84 -2.68 0.14 11.62
CA ALA A 84 -2.58 -1.31 11.71
C ALA A 84 -1.51 -1.78 12.69
N ALA A 85 -0.33 -1.14 12.66
CA ALA A 85 0.74 -1.44 13.61
C ALA A 85 0.34 -1.13 15.06
N THR A 86 -0.39 -0.03 15.28
CA THR A 86 -0.84 0.35 16.62
C THR A 86 -1.86 -0.66 17.18
N LEU A 87 -2.87 -1.01 16.39
CA LEU A 87 -3.91 -1.97 16.82
C LEU A 87 -3.30 -3.35 17.05
N LEU A 88 -2.46 -3.82 16.14
CA LEU A 88 -1.72 -5.08 16.32
C LEU A 88 -0.85 -5.06 17.60
N ALA A 89 -0.15 -3.96 17.88
CA ALA A 89 0.66 -3.86 19.08
C ALA A 89 -0.19 -3.93 20.36
N VAL A 90 -1.35 -3.27 20.37
CA VAL A 90 -2.31 -3.35 21.48
C VAL A 90 -2.76 -4.80 21.68
N ASP A 91 -3.16 -5.49 20.62
CA ASP A 91 -3.62 -6.88 20.73
C ASP A 91 -2.53 -7.82 21.25
N LEU A 92 -1.32 -7.75 20.68
CA LEU A 92 -0.20 -8.59 21.09
C LEU A 92 0.29 -8.30 22.51
N VAL A 93 0.11 -7.07 23.00
CA VAL A 93 0.44 -6.72 24.39
C VAL A 93 -0.64 -7.23 25.34
N TYR A 94 -1.92 -6.99 25.06
CA TYR A 94 -2.97 -7.18 26.05
C TYR A 94 -3.68 -8.53 26.00
N VAL A 95 -3.67 -9.23 24.86
CA VAL A 95 -4.26 -10.58 24.76
C VAL A 95 -3.47 -11.61 25.59
N PRO A 96 -2.13 -11.74 25.47
CA PRO A 96 -1.37 -12.71 26.27
C PRO A 96 -1.38 -12.42 27.77
N ARG A 97 -1.61 -11.16 28.15
CA ARG A 97 -1.75 -10.71 29.54
C ARG A 97 -3.13 -11.02 30.13
N GLY A 98 -4.04 -11.63 29.36
CA GLY A 98 -5.40 -11.97 29.81
C GLY A 98 -6.31 -10.76 30.06
N ARG A 99 -5.87 -9.55 29.68
CA ARG A 99 -6.64 -8.32 29.87
C ARG A 99 -7.73 -8.13 28.81
N ILE A 100 -7.54 -8.76 27.65
CA ILE A 100 -8.47 -8.72 26.52
C ILE A 100 -8.74 -10.16 26.05
N ARG A 101 -9.97 -10.44 25.62
CA ARG A 101 -10.39 -11.80 25.22
C ARG A 101 -9.60 -12.30 24.00
N PRO A 102 -9.38 -13.62 23.86
CA PRO A 102 -8.71 -14.21 22.71
C PRO A 102 -9.37 -13.91 21.36
N THR A 103 -10.65 -13.50 21.33
CA THR A 103 -11.33 -13.11 20.09
C THR A 103 -10.68 -11.90 19.40
N TYR A 104 -9.86 -11.12 20.11
CA TYR A 104 -9.02 -10.07 19.50
C TYR A 104 -7.90 -10.60 18.62
N LEU A 105 -7.60 -11.90 18.65
CA LEU A 105 -6.69 -12.50 17.66
C LEU A 105 -7.23 -12.39 16.22
N LEU A 106 -8.56 -12.27 16.06
CA LEU A 106 -9.17 -11.98 14.76
C LEU A 106 -8.79 -10.58 14.26
N ASP A 107 -8.76 -9.60 15.17
CA ASP A 107 -8.35 -8.23 14.85
C ASP A 107 -6.86 -8.19 14.53
N ALA A 108 -6.02 -8.78 15.38
CA ALA A 108 -4.59 -8.95 15.13
C ALA A 108 -4.30 -9.61 13.76
N ALA A 109 -5.06 -10.64 13.38
CA ALA A 109 -4.93 -11.28 12.08
C ALA A 109 -5.30 -10.34 10.92
N ALA A 110 -6.36 -9.55 11.07
CA ALA A 110 -6.75 -8.52 10.10
C ALA A 110 -5.65 -7.46 9.95
N GLU A 111 -5.07 -6.99 11.06
CA GLU A 111 -4.01 -5.98 11.03
C GLU A 111 -2.70 -6.49 10.43
N ILE A 112 -2.33 -7.74 10.72
CA ILE A 112 -1.22 -8.42 10.03
C ILE A 112 -1.48 -8.49 8.52
N ALA A 113 -2.71 -8.81 8.10
CA ALA A 113 -3.06 -8.86 6.69
C ALA A 113 -2.91 -7.49 6.03
N TRP A 114 -3.35 -6.40 6.68
CA TRP A 114 -3.17 -5.05 6.15
C TRP A 114 -1.70 -4.64 6.04
N LEU A 115 -0.89 -4.92 7.06
CA LEU A 115 0.55 -4.68 7.01
C LEU A 115 1.19 -5.47 5.85
N ALA A 116 0.83 -6.74 5.68
CA ALA A 116 1.32 -7.55 4.57
C ALA A 116 0.93 -6.95 3.21
N VAL A 117 -0.33 -6.48 3.06
CA VAL A 117 -0.80 -5.81 1.83
C VAL A 117 0.02 -4.56 1.52
N TRP A 118 0.40 -3.76 2.52
CA TRP A 118 1.24 -2.58 2.31
C TRP A 118 2.72 -2.89 2.07
N LEU A 119 3.23 -3.99 2.61
CA LEU A 119 4.62 -4.42 2.45
C LEU A 119 4.87 -5.15 1.11
N ARG A 120 3.84 -5.73 0.49
CA ARG A 120 3.92 -6.30 -0.86
C ARG A 120 4.36 -5.23 -1.86
N ARG A 121 5.62 -5.34 -2.32
CA ARG A 121 6.12 -4.55 -3.46
C ARG A 121 5.29 -4.91 -4.69
N PRO A 122 4.91 -3.94 -5.55
CA PRO A 122 4.39 -4.26 -6.87
C PRO A 122 5.39 -5.18 -7.53
N GLY A 123 4.96 -6.38 -7.91
CA GLY A 123 5.84 -7.38 -8.50
C GLY A 123 6.57 -6.72 -9.65
N GLY A 124 7.91 -6.68 -9.57
CA GLY A 124 8.70 -6.39 -10.75
C GLY A 124 8.26 -7.39 -11.79
N ARG A 125 7.51 -6.93 -12.80
CA ARG A 125 7.27 -7.72 -14.01
C ARG A 125 8.66 -8.19 -14.40
N THR A 126 8.94 -9.48 -14.18
CA THR A 126 10.15 -10.12 -14.65
C THR A 126 10.36 -9.60 -16.05
N ALA A 127 11.47 -8.91 -16.28
CA ALA A 127 11.95 -8.54 -17.60
C ALA A 127 12.23 -9.86 -18.34
N ARG A 128 11.18 -10.56 -18.74
CA ARG A 128 11.25 -11.81 -19.45
C ARG A 128 11.47 -11.41 -20.90
N GLY A 129 12.73 -11.42 -21.29
CA GLY A 129 13.19 -11.41 -22.67
C GLY A 129 12.99 -10.09 -23.43
N ARG A 130 13.86 -9.11 -23.20
CA ARG A 130 14.32 -8.30 -24.34
C ARG A 130 15.50 -9.06 -24.94
N PRO A 131 15.37 -9.68 -26.13
CA PRO A 131 16.54 -10.23 -26.79
C PRO A 131 17.55 -9.09 -26.96
N ARG A 132 18.79 -9.33 -26.53
CA ARG A 132 19.92 -8.44 -26.82
C ARG A 132 19.96 -8.22 -28.33
N PRO A 133 20.04 -6.98 -28.85
CA PRO A 133 20.32 -6.80 -30.26
C PRO A 133 21.70 -7.42 -30.55
N ALA A 134 21.72 -8.39 -31.47
CA ALA A 134 22.94 -9.04 -31.89
C ALA A 134 23.86 -7.99 -32.52
N ALA A 135 24.99 -7.75 -31.88
CA ALA A 135 26.08 -6.98 -32.44
C ALA A 135 26.80 -7.82 -33.49
N ARG A 136 26.63 -7.49 -34.78
CA ARG A 136 27.58 -7.58 -35.91
C ARG A 136 26.77 -7.46 -37.20
N VAL A 137 27.17 -6.66 -38.18
CA VAL A 137 28.40 -6.88 -38.97
C VAL A 137 28.99 -5.54 -39.38
N ARG A 138 30.21 -5.25 -38.91
CA ARG A 138 31.11 -4.29 -39.56
C ARG A 138 31.64 -4.98 -40.81
N ARG A 139 31.01 -4.74 -41.97
CA ARG A 139 31.56 -5.17 -43.27
C ARG A 139 32.63 -4.17 -43.64
N GLY A 140 33.89 -4.58 -43.47
CA GLY A 140 35.01 -3.93 -44.13
C GLY A 140 34.98 -4.31 -45.60
N THR A 141 34.92 -3.32 -46.48
CA THR A 141 35.32 -3.45 -47.87
C THR A 141 36.34 -2.37 -48.17
N ARG A 142 37.55 -2.84 -48.49
CA ARG A 142 38.67 -2.10 -49.09
C ARG A 142 38.20 -1.33 -50.34
N GLY A 143 38.86 -0.19 -50.60
CA GLY A 143 38.68 0.70 -51.77
C GLY A 143 39.06 0.09 -53.12
N PRO A 144 39.25 0.88 -54.20
CA PRO A 144 40.23 1.99 -54.24
C PRO A 144 39.85 3.22 -55.09
N GLY A 145 40.66 4.28 -55.00
CA GLY A 145 40.94 5.16 -56.15
C GLY A 145 40.18 6.49 -56.20
N GLY A 146 40.93 7.59 -56.28
CA GLY A 146 40.40 8.91 -56.65
C GLY A 146 41.16 10.07 -56.03
N GLN A 147 42.41 10.27 -56.44
CA GLN A 147 43.14 11.52 -56.20
C GLN A 147 42.59 12.63 -57.12
N SER A 148 42.32 13.81 -56.57
CA SER A 148 42.60 15.14 -57.17
C SER A 148 42.08 16.25 -56.23
N ARG A 149 42.96 16.92 -55.47
CA ARG A 149 43.43 18.30 -55.74
C ARG A 149 42.31 19.28 -56.11
N PHE A 150 42.07 20.31 -55.28
CA PHE A 150 42.22 21.73 -55.65
C PHE A 150 42.00 22.68 -54.43
N THR A 151 43.06 23.41 -54.08
CA THR A 151 43.22 24.76 -53.49
C THR A 151 42.07 25.50 -52.74
N GLU A 152 42.31 25.82 -51.44
CA GLU A 152 42.46 27.15 -50.77
C GLU A 152 41.78 28.46 -51.33
N PRO A 153 41.75 29.60 -50.59
CA PRO A 153 41.03 29.95 -49.35
C PRO A 153 40.26 31.31 -49.45
N SER A 154 39.51 31.69 -48.40
CA SER A 154 39.46 33.02 -47.73
C SER A 154 38.27 33.09 -46.77
#